data_AF-A0A8S3KI26-F1
#
_entry.id   AF-A0A8S3KI26-F1
#
_cell.length_a   1.000
_cell.length_b   1.000
_cell.length_c   1.000
_cell.angle_alpha   90.00
_cell.angle_beta   90.00
_cell.angle_gamma   90.00
#
_symmetry.space_group_name_H-M   'P 1'
#
loop_
_entity.id
_entity.type
_entity.pdbx_description
1 polymer ?
#
loop_
_entity_poly.entity_id
_entity_poly.type
_entity_poly.pdbx_seq_one_letter_code
_entity_poly.pdbx_strand_id
1 'polypeptide(L)'
;MHLVQYPIRRGELFNQAAVFKSSRLPDETDEWGTKKELNERFSIGCQHVKNALNLIQTNFRWPVYDRNPLSKWSRGRLVLLGDAAHPML
;
A
#
# COMPACT_ATOMS: atom_id res chain seq x y z
N MET A 1 9.58 5.00 3.88
CA MET A 1 8.77 5.30 2.68
C MET A 1 9.39 4.58 1.50
N HIS A 2 8.59 4.11 0.57
CA HIS A 2 9.07 3.50 -0.66
C HIS A 2 8.17 3.89 -1.83
N LEU A 3 8.76 4.11 -3.01
CA LEU A 3 8.06 4.28 -4.27
C LEU A 3 8.55 3.19 -5.21
N VAL A 4 7.64 2.37 -5.71
CA VAL A 4 7.93 1.30 -6.66
C VAL A 4 7.31 1.65 -8.00
N GLN A 5 8.08 1.49 -9.08
CA GLN A 5 7.62 1.73 -10.44
C GLN A 5 8.04 0.57 -11.33
N TYR A 6 7.12 0.07 -12.16
CA TYR A 6 7.42 -0.97 -13.14
C TYR A 6 6.52 -0.86 -14.37
N PRO A 7 7.05 -1.18 -15.56
CA PRO A 7 6.29 -1.17 -16.79
C PRO A 7 5.24 -2.28 -16.78
N ILE A 8 4.06 -1.99 -17.30
CA ILE A 8 2.98 -2.94 -17.55
C ILE A 8 2.48 -2.76 -18.99
N ARG A 9 1.63 -3.67 -19.47
CA ARG A 9 1.05 -3.61 -20.83
C ARG A 9 2.13 -3.39 -21.90
N ARG A 10 3.17 -4.24 -21.88
CA ARG A 10 4.35 -4.19 -22.78
C ARG A 10 5.13 -2.86 -22.74
N GLY A 11 5.11 -2.16 -21.60
CA GLY A 11 5.84 -0.90 -21.41
C GLY A 11 5.08 0.34 -21.88
N GLU A 12 3.84 0.19 -22.35
CA GLU A 12 2.99 1.32 -22.72
C GLU A 12 2.48 2.10 -21.50
N LEU A 13 2.46 1.47 -20.33
CA LEU A 13 2.03 2.04 -19.06
C LEU A 13 3.03 1.72 -17.96
N PHE A 14 3.04 2.53 -16.91
CA PHE A 14 3.79 2.26 -15.68
C PHE A 14 2.82 2.15 -14.51
N ASN A 15 2.95 1.06 -13.75
CA ASN A 15 2.35 1.01 -12.42
C ASN A 15 3.24 1.77 -11.44
N GLN A 16 2.62 2.52 -10.52
CA GLN A 16 3.33 3.24 -9.47
C GLN A 16 2.65 3.01 -8.13
N ALA A 17 3.41 2.55 -7.14
CA ALA A 17 2.93 2.34 -5.78
C ALA A 17 3.81 3.13 -4.80
N ALA A 18 3.20 4.11 -4.14
CA ALA A 18 3.84 4.87 -3.07
C ALA A 18 3.32 4.39 -1.71
N VAL A 19 4.24 4.01 -0.83
CA VAL A 19 3.91 3.50 0.49
C VAL A 19 4.73 4.23 1.55
N PHE A 20 4.05 4.61 2.62
CA PHE A 20 4.65 5.28 3.74
C PHE A 20 3.93 4.90 5.03
N LYS A 21 4.63 4.99 6.15
CA LYS A 21 4.04 4.80 7.47
C LYS A 21 3.32 6.08 7.87
N SER A 22 1.99 6.08 7.93
CA SER A 22 1.23 7.22 8.43
C SER A 22 1.48 7.41 9.92
N SER A 23 1.58 8.66 10.39
CA SER A 23 1.67 8.97 11.83
C SER A 23 0.29 9.09 12.48
N ARG A 24 -0.77 8.98 11.67
CA ARG A 24 -2.15 9.15 12.07
C ARG A 24 -2.87 7.82 12.26
N LEU A 25 -2.30 6.69 11.89
CA LEU A 25 -2.89 5.39 12.24
C LEU A 25 -2.58 5.04 13.72
N PRO A 26 -3.53 4.46 14.49
CA PRO A 26 -4.81 3.88 14.06
C PRO A 26 -6.02 4.80 14.34
N ASP A 27 -5.90 6.11 14.07
CA ASP A 27 -7.02 7.04 14.25
C ASP A 27 -8.28 6.54 13.53
N GLU A 28 -9.44 6.62 14.18
CA GLU A 28 -10.74 6.13 13.68
C GLU A 28 -11.30 7.03 12.57
N THR A 29 -10.57 8.10 12.22
CA THR A 29 -10.91 9.06 11.17
C THR A 29 -10.37 8.63 9.80
N ASP A 30 -10.91 9.20 8.72
CA ASP A 30 -10.39 9.02 7.36
C ASP A 30 -9.26 10.04 7.02
N GLU A 31 -8.58 10.58 8.03
CA GLU A 31 -7.54 11.60 7.87
C GLU A 31 -6.12 11.04 7.67
N TRP A 32 -5.98 9.73 7.49
CA TRP A 32 -4.70 9.06 7.21
C TRP A 32 -4.46 8.90 5.70
N GLY A 33 -3.19 8.80 5.29
CA GLY A 33 -2.86 8.48 3.90
C GLY A 33 -3.16 9.60 2.89
N THR A 34 -3.41 10.82 3.36
CA THR A 34 -3.83 11.95 2.52
C THR A 34 -2.75 12.34 1.51
N LYS A 35 -3.13 12.99 0.40
CA LYS A 35 -2.15 13.56 -0.55
C LYS A 35 -1.18 14.54 0.13
N LYS A 36 -1.66 15.28 1.13
CA LYS A 36 -0.83 16.16 1.95
C LYS A 36 0.21 15.36 2.73
N GLU A 37 -0.21 14.33 3.46
CA GLU A 37 0.70 13.47 4.22
C GLU A 37 1.70 12.75 3.30
N LEU A 38 1.25 12.27 2.13
CA LEU A 38 2.12 11.70 1.10
C LEU A 38 3.21 12.70 0.68
N ASN A 39 2.85 13.92 0.31
CA ASN A 39 3.81 14.94 -0.09
C ASN A 39 4.79 15.32 1.03
N GLU A 40 4.30 15.42 2.27
CA GLU A 40 5.13 15.68 3.45
C GLU A 40 6.16 14.56 3.66
N ARG A 41 5.71 13.29 3.61
CA ARG A 41 6.61 12.14 3.83
C ARG A 41 7.68 12.01 2.76
N PHE A 42 7.34 12.32 1.52
CA PHE A 42 8.27 12.24 0.40
C PHE A 42 9.01 13.56 0.10
N SER A 43 8.89 14.58 0.96
CA SER A 43 9.55 15.87 0.80
C SER A 43 11.09 15.78 0.71
N ILE A 44 11.67 14.78 1.38
CA ILE A 44 13.12 14.48 1.35
C ILE A 44 13.56 13.66 0.12
N GLY A 45 12.60 13.22 -0.72
CA GLY A 45 12.89 12.45 -1.92
C GLY A 45 13.57 13.29 -3.02
N CYS A 46 14.26 12.61 -3.94
CA CYS A 46 14.86 13.26 -5.11
C CYS A 46 13.78 13.81 -6.06
N GLN A 47 14.18 14.70 -6.98
CA GLN A 47 13.24 15.36 -7.90
C GLN A 47 12.43 14.36 -8.73
N HIS A 48 13.04 13.22 -9.12
CA HIS A 48 12.36 12.18 -9.86
C HIS A 48 11.16 11.60 -9.09
N VAL A 49 11.36 11.29 -7.81
CA VAL A 49 10.29 10.80 -6.91
C VAL A 49 9.19 11.85 -6.76
N LYS A 50 9.55 13.12 -6.54
CA LYS A 50 8.57 14.21 -6.42
C LYS A 50 7.73 14.38 -7.67
N ASN A 51 8.35 14.29 -8.85
CA ASN A 51 7.64 14.35 -10.13
C ASN A 51 6.70 13.15 -10.30
N ALA A 52 7.13 11.95 -9.93
CA ALA A 52 6.33 10.74 -9.99
C ALA A 52 5.07 10.82 -9.11
N LEU A 53 5.18 11.39 -7.90
CA LEU A 53 4.04 11.56 -7.00
C LEU A 53 2.91 12.41 -7.60
N ASN A 54 3.22 13.35 -8.49
CA ASN A 54 2.20 14.15 -9.16
C ASN A 54 1.36 13.34 -10.15
N LEU A 55 1.85 12.17 -10.59
CA LEU A 55 1.16 11.26 -11.51
C LEU A 55 0.31 10.21 -10.77
N ILE A 56 0.46 10.08 -9.45
CA ILE A 56 -0.29 9.12 -8.64
C ILE A 56 -1.69 9.66 -8.35
N GLN A 57 -2.70 8.82 -8.58
CA GLN A 57 -4.06 9.09 -8.17
C GLN A 57 -4.20 8.87 -6.66
N THR A 58 -4.71 9.87 -5.94
CA THR A 58 -4.83 9.83 -4.46
C THR A 58 -6.27 9.68 -3.98
N ASN A 59 -7.18 9.30 -4.90
CA ASN A 59 -8.60 9.10 -4.62
C ASN A 59 -8.86 7.76 -3.92
N PHE A 60 -7.93 6.82 -4.06
CA PHE A 60 -7.93 5.55 -3.35
C PHE A 60 -6.64 5.42 -2.54
N ARG A 61 -6.78 4.83 -1.36
CA ARG A 61 -5.69 4.54 -0.44
C ARG A 61 -5.94 3.14 0.09
N TRP A 62 -4.88 2.36 0.25
CA TRP A 62 -4.96 1.02 0.82
C TRP A 62 -4.19 1.02 2.14
N PRO A 63 -4.89 0.94 3.29
CA PRO A 63 -4.20 0.70 4.55
C PRO A 63 -3.69 -0.75 4.49
N VAL A 64 -2.39 -0.91 4.73
CA VAL A 64 -1.76 -2.22 4.58
C VAL A 64 -1.80 -2.93 5.93
N TYR A 65 -2.51 -4.05 5.99
CA TYR A 65 -2.71 -4.88 7.19
C TYR A 65 -2.31 -6.33 6.91
N ASP A 66 -1.75 -6.99 7.92
CA ASP A 66 -1.54 -8.44 7.94
C ASP A 66 -2.34 -9.10 9.08
N ARG A 67 -2.11 -10.40 9.26
CA ARG A 67 -2.51 -11.13 10.45
C ARG A 67 -1.38 -12.03 10.91
N ASN A 68 -1.36 -12.32 12.21
CA ASN A 68 -0.49 -13.37 12.74
C ASN A 68 -0.77 -14.70 12.02
N PRO A 69 0.27 -15.43 11.59
CA PRO A 69 0.09 -16.71 10.91
C PRO A 69 -0.74 -17.68 11.74
N LEU A 70 -1.76 -18.28 11.12
CA LEU A 70 -2.54 -19.34 11.74
C LEU A 70 -1.74 -20.65 11.75
N SER A 71 -1.75 -21.37 12.87
CA SER A 71 -1.09 -22.67 13.00
C SER A 71 -1.76 -23.79 12.21
N LYS A 72 -3.04 -23.63 11.84
CA LYS A 72 -3.82 -24.59 11.06
C LYS A 72 -4.88 -23.88 10.23
N TRP A 73 -5.06 -24.30 8.97
CA TRP A 73 -6.02 -23.69 8.04
C TRP A 73 -7.24 -24.57 7.73
N SER A 74 -7.31 -25.79 8.30
CA SER A 74 -8.37 -26.77 8.00
C SER A 74 -9.14 -27.22 9.25
N ARG A 75 -10.44 -27.49 9.05
CA ARG A 75 -11.33 -28.13 10.04
C ARG A 75 -12.35 -29.02 9.32
N GLY A 76 -12.27 -30.33 9.54
CA GLY A 76 -13.13 -31.29 8.86
C GLY A 76 -12.92 -31.26 7.34
N ARG A 77 -13.99 -31.04 6.58
CA ARG A 77 -13.96 -30.91 5.10
C ARG A 77 -13.82 -29.47 4.61
N LEU A 78 -13.47 -28.53 5.48
CA LEU A 78 -13.30 -27.11 5.17
C LEU A 78 -11.84 -26.68 5.33
N VAL A 79 -11.35 -25.88 4.40
CA VAL A 79 -10.00 -25.29 4.40
C VAL A 79 -10.07 -23.81 3.99
N LEU A 80 -9.32 -22.96 4.67
CA LEU A 80 -9.13 -21.56 4.30
C LEU A 80 -8.02 -21.46 3.26
N LEU A 81 -8.20 -20.57 2.27
CA LEU A 81 -7.23 -20.30 1.20
C LEU A 81 -7.13 -18.79 0.97
N GLY A 82 -6.01 -18.34 0.40
CA GLY A 82 -5.77 -16.92 0.10
C GLY A 82 -5.72 -16.06 1.36
N ASP A 83 -6.15 -14.81 1.26
CA ASP A 83 -6.13 -13.84 2.37
C ASP A 83 -7.03 -14.25 3.55
N ALA A 84 -7.96 -15.19 3.37
CA ALA A 84 -8.73 -15.74 4.49
C ALA A 84 -7.85 -16.60 5.41
N ALA A 85 -6.77 -17.20 4.89
CA ALA A 85 -5.84 -18.04 5.63
C ALA A 85 -4.55 -17.31 6.01
N HIS A 86 -4.01 -16.51 5.09
CA HIS A 86 -2.65 -15.99 5.17
C HIS A 86 -2.50 -14.61 4.49
N PRO A 87 -3.18 -13.56 4.98
CA PRO A 87 -2.95 -12.20 4.49
C PRO A 87 -1.57 -11.72 4.96
N MET A 88 -0.77 -11.18 4.05
CA MET A 88 0.64 -10.82 4.30
C MET A 88 0.94 -9.37 3.92
N LEU A 89 2.00 -8.84 4.54
CA LEU A 89 2.62 -7.54 4.26
C LEU A 89 4.03 -7.70 3.67
#